data_AF-A0AAW0ADA3-F1
#
_entry.id   AF-A0AAW0ADA3-F1
#
_cell.length_a   1.000
_cell.length_b   1.000
_cell.length_c   1.000
_cell.angle_alpha   90.00
_cell.angle_beta   90.00
_cell.angle_gamma   90.00
#
_symmetry.space_group_name_H-M   'P 1'
#
loop_
_entity.id
_entity.type
_entity.pdbx_description
1 polymer ?
#
loop_
_entity_poly.entity_id
_entity_poly.type
_entity_poly.pdbx_seq_one_letter_code
_entity_poly.pdbx_strand_id
1 'polypeptide(L)'
;MFIDPFAPWNPEPPAPPPEPPPPLPAQPQILRPSMTRPAGPPGRRRKRGKKTTRAAIKIGALNIRGTGDLNSSGENNKWLQMNRVMNEHKLGITIICEAHLEDARARSIDRVFARQMAVRFSRNARTSNADGIAFILNKSLVDTSSIVTKEIIPGRAFVLETKQHNSAPLSVLGDKILTDFICREGISLVNNLEAVSENDAVNRNPNHNAQMLWKEFKDRIYEKGRERAKVSVSKIKNEIAELEADLETILDNDQKRFRDTGKNARIRHKLEAEVISEY
;
A
#
# COMPACT_ATOMS: atom_id res chain seq x y z
N MET A 1 4.39 -52.97 49.81
CA MET A 1 5.50 -52.75 48.86
C MET A 1 6.20 -51.47 49.29
N PHE A 2 7.36 -51.58 49.91
CA PHE A 2 8.20 -50.45 50.28
C PHE A 2 9.07 -50.08 49.06
N ILE A 3 8.99 -48.83 48.62
CA ILE A 3 9.80 -48.29 47.52
C ILE A 3 11.02 -47.64 48.17
N ASP A 4 12.22 -48.10 47.80
CA ASP A 4 13.49 -47.63 48.31
C ASP A 4 13.82 -46.23 47.73
N PRO A 5 13.94 -45.17 48.55
CA PRO A 5 14.14 -43.80 48.08
C PRO A 5 15.58 -43.50 47.61
N PHE A 6 16.50 -44.48 47.62
CA PHE A 6 17.91 -44.27 47.26
C PHE A 6 18.40 -45.05 46.03
N ALA A 7 17.52 -45.56 45.18
CA ALA A 7 17.93 -46.17 43.92
C ALA A 7 18.60 -45.12 43.00
N PRO A 8 19.87 -45.29 42.60
CA PRO A 8 20.54 -44.34 41.72
C PRO A 8 19.87 -44.31 40.35
N TRP A 9 19.55 -43.10 39.89
CA TRP A 9 19.02 -42.87 38.53
C TRP A 9 20.07 -43.33 37.52
N ASN A 10 19.77 -44.41 36.80
CA ASN A 10 20.54 -44.85 35.65
C ASN A 10 19.83 -44.38 34.37
N PRO A 11 20.28 -43.30 33.70
CA PRO A 11 19.62 -42.84 32.49
C PRO A 11 19.76 -43.90 31.41
N GLU A 12 18.64 -44.31 30.81
CA GLU A 12 18.66 -45.22 29.67
C GLU A 12 19.50 -44.60 28.54
N PRO A 13 20.35 -45.40 27.86
CA PRO A 13 21.10 -44.92 26.71
C PRO A 13 20.14 -44.40 25.63
N PRO A 14 20.49 -43.32 24.93
CA PRO A 14 19.65 -42.76 23.89
C PRO A 14 19.35 -43.80 22.82
N ALA A 15 18.08 -43.90 22.43
CA ALA A 15 17.65 -44.81 21.38
C ALA A 15 18.47 -44.57 20.10
N PRO A 16 18.90 -45.65 19.41
CA PRO A 16 19.61 -45.50 18.15
C PRO A 16 18.73 -44.77 17.12
N PRO A 17 19.32 -43.97 16.23
CA PRO A 17 18.58 -43.28 15.18
C PRO A 17 17.84 -44.30 14.30
N PRO A 18 16.61 -43.97 13.84
CA PRO A 18 15.85 -44.86 12.98
C PRO A 18 16.61 -45.15 11.70
N GLU A 19 16.66 -46.43 11.31
CA GLU A 19 17.29 -46.85 10.05
C GLU A 19 16.65 -46.13 8.85
N PRO A 20 17.45 -45.72 7.86
CA PRO A 20 16.91 -45.14 6.64
C PRO A 20 16.00 -46.15 5.94
N PRO A 21 14.86 -45.71 5.37
CA PRO A 21 13.96 -46.60 4.65
C PRO A 21 14.70 -47.26 3.48
N PRO A 22 14.40 -48.54 3.18
CA PRO A 22 15.02 -49.24 2.07
C PRO A 22 14.73 -48.51 0.75
N PRO A 23 15.67 -48.52 -0.21
CA PRO A 23 15.47 -47.90 -1.51
C PRO A 23 14.26 -48.52 -2.20
N LEU A 24 13.36 -47.67 -2.70
CA LEU A 24 12.19 -48.10 -3.44
C LEU A 24 12.61 -48.96 -4.63
N PRO A 25 11.90 -50.07 -4.92
CA PRO A 25 12.17 -50.89 -6.09
C PRO A 25 12.07 -50.04 -7.36
N ALA A 26 13.05 -50.17 -8.25
CA ALA A 26 13.10 -49.47 -9.51
C ALA A 26 11.79 -49.72 -10.27
N GLN A 27 10.99 -48.67 -10.45
CA GLN A 27 9.77 -48.78 -11.24
C GLN A 27 10.15 -49.11 -12.69
N PRO A 28 9.48 -50.08 -13.33
CA PRO A 28 9.70 -50.37 -14.74
C PRO A 28 9.46 -49.10 -15.55
N GLN A 29 10.44 -48.72 -16.35
CA GLN A 29 10.32 -47.57 -17.25
C GLN A 29 9.25 -47.88 -18.29
N ILE A 30 8.03 -47.43 -18.02
CA ILE A 30 6.96 -47.39 -19.03
C ILE A 30 7.43 -46.37 -20.07
N LEU A 31 7.90 -46.87 -21.22
CA LEU A 31 8.14 -46.11 -22.44
C LEU A 31 6.87 -45.33 -22.77
N ARG A 32 6.82 -44.06 -22.37
CA ARG A 32 5.73 -43.16 -22.76
C ARG A 32 5.91 -42.87 -24.24
N PRO A 33 4.92 -43.20 -25.09
CA PRO A 33 4.99 -42.85 -26.50
C PRO A 33 5.14 -41.32 -26.63
N SER A 34 6.10 -40.90 -27.43
CA SER A 34 6.37 -39.50 -27.74
C SER A 34 5.18 -38.93 -28.51
N MET A 35 4.18 -38.43 -27.80
CA MET A 35 3.17 -37.56 -28.40
C MET A 35 3.82 -36.22 -28.71
N THR A 36 4.34 -36.07 -29.93
CA THR A 36 4.51 -34.77 -30.56
C THR A 36 3.13 -34.11 -30.61
N ARG A 37 2.84 -33.26 -29.61
CA ARG A 37 1.62 -32.44 -29.63
C ARG A 37 1.70 -31.54 -30.88
N PRO A 38 0.74 -31.59 -31.80
CA PRO A 38 0.71 -30.68 -32.93
C PRO A 38 0.65 -29.24 -32.38
N ALA A 39 1.47 -28.36 -32.98
CA ALA A 39 1.52 -26.95 -32.66
C ALA A 39 0.11 -26.35 -32.84
N GLY A 40 -0.59 -26.15 -31.73
CA GLY A 40 -1.88 -25.47 -31.75
C GLY A 40 -1.70 -24.05 -32.32
N PRO A 41 -2.71 -23.52 -33.03
CA PRO A 41 -2.64 -22.20 -33.62
C PRO A 41 -2.30 -21.15 -32.53
N PRO A 42 -1.55 -20.08 -32.88
CA PRO A 42 -1.14 -19.07 -31.92
C PRO A 42 -2.36 -18.53 -31.20
N GLY A 43 -2.44 -18.81 -29.90
CA GLY A 43 -3.60 -18.49 -29.07
C GLY A 43 -3.93 -17.01 -29.21
N ARG A 44 -5.06 -16.73 -29.86
CA ARG A 44 -5.60 -15.38 -30.06
C ARG A 44 -5.69 -14.73 -28.69
N ARG A 45 -4.73 -13.83 -28.39
CA ARG A 45 -4.61 -13.12 -27.13
C ARG A 45 -5.92 -12.35 -26.94
N ARG A 46 -6.83 -12.91 -26.14
CA ARG A 46 -8.14 -12.30 -25.85
C ARG A 46 -7.87 -10.88 -25.39
N LYS A 47 -8.28 -9.89 -26.18
CA LYS A 47 -8.27 -8.49 -25.77
C LYS A 47 -9.01 -8.45 -24.44
N ARG A 48 -8.30 -8.16 -23.34
CA ARG A 48 -8.91 -8.07 -22.01
C ARG A 48 -10.05 -7.07 -22.12
N GLY A 49 -11.29 -7.54 -21.98
CA GLY A 49 -12.45 -6.67 -21.96
C GLY A 49 -12.28 -5.59 -20.88
N LYS A 50 -12.83 -4.39 -21.13
CA LYS A 50 -12.90 -3.34 -20.11
C LYS A 50 -13.55 -3.96 -18.87
N LYS A 51 -12.83 -3.94 -17.74
CA LYS A 51 -13.36 -4.46 -16.48
C LYS A 51 -14.60 -3.64 -16.12
N THR A 52 -15.70 -4.32 -15.82
CA THR A 52 -16.89 -3.68 -15.26
C THR A 52 -16.63 -3.40 -13.78
N THR A 53 -15.99 -2.28 -13.49
CA THR A 53 -15.78 -1.80 -12.12
C THR A 53 -17.13 -1.43 -11.52
N ARG A 54 -17.41 -1.94 -10.31
CA ARG A 54 -18.63 -1.56 -9.58
C ARG A 54 -18.65 -0.06 -9.31
N ALA A 55 -19.84 0.51 -9.21
CA ALA A 55 -20.03 1.92 -8.86
C ALA A 55 -19.55 2.24 -7.43
N ALA A 56 -19.48 1.26 -6.53
CA ALA A 56 -18.99 1.44 -5.16
C ALA A 56 -17.66 0.72 -4.93
N ILE A 57 -16.71 1.43 -4.29
CA ILE A 57 -15.40 0.90 -3.87
C ILE A 57 -15.36 0.92 -2.34
N LYS A 58 -15.07 -0.24 -1.74
CA LYS A 58 -14.85 -0.33 -0.29
C LYS A 58 -13.38 -0.02 0.02
N ILE A 59 -13.18 0.84 1.02
CA ILE A 59 -11.86 1.24 1.50
C ILE A 59 -11.71 0.75 2.95
N GLY A 60 -10.57 0.15 3.26
CA GLY A 60 -10.20 -0.22 4.63
C GLY A 60 -8.90 0.45 5.05
N ALA A 61 -8.64 0.49 6.34
CA ALA A 61 -7.36 0.89 6.91
C ALA A 61 -6.94 -0.13 7.98
N LEU A 62 -5.66 -0.52 8.00
CA LEU A 62 -5.12 -1.43 9.00
C LEU A 62 -3.70 -1.03 9.40
N ASN A 63 -3.40 -1.14 10.67
CA ASN A 63 -2.02 -1.10 11.15
C ASN A 63 -1.51 -2.55 11.28
N ILE A 64 -0.48 -2.92 10.50
CA ILE A 64 0.05 -4.30 10.50
C ILE A 64 1.22 -4.50 11.48
N ARG A 65 1.70 -3.44 12.14
CA ARG A 65 2.80 -3.47 13.13
C ARG A 65 3.96 -4.34 12.67
N GLY A 66 4.57 -4.03 11.51
CA GLY A 66 5.66 -4.85 10.97
C GLY A 66 5.33 -5.57 9.67
N THR A 67 6.39 -5.93 8.94
CA THR A 67 6.36 -6.57 7.61
C THR A 67 5.87 -8.02 7.59
N GLY A 68 5.86 -8.71 8.74
CA GLY A 68 5.57 -10.15 8.83
C GLY A 68 6.52 -11.01 8.01
N ASP A 69 6.27 -12.31 7.90
CA ASP A 69 7.03 -13.21 7.04
C ASP A 69 6.44 -13.28 5.62
N LEU A 70 7.28 -13.50 4.61
CA LEU A 70 6.83 -13.72 3.23
C LEU A 70 6.84 -15.20 2.84
N ASN A 71 7.35 -16.07 3.71
CA ASN A 71 7.37 -17.50 3.46
C ASN A 71 5.93 -18.01 3.47
N SER A 72 5.50 -18.60 2.35
CA SER A 72 4.14 -19.14 2.20
C SER A 72 3.80 -20.23 3.22
N SER A 73 4.83 -20.90 3.76
CA SER A 73 4.70 -21.97 4.77
C SER A 73 4.76 -21.47 6.21
N GLY A 74 5.06 -20.18 6.44
CA GLY A 74 5.09 -19.61 7.79
C GLY A 74 3.71 -19.13 8.21
N GLU A 75 3.29 -19.47 9.43
CA GLU A 75 2.01 -19.04 10.01
C GLU A 75 1.89 -17.50 10.10
N ASN A 76 3.02 -16.78 10.11
CA ASN A 76 3.12 -15.33 10.26
C ASN A 76 3.11 -14.55 8.92
N ASN A 77 2.52 -15.12 7.86
CA ASN A 77 2.39 -14.43 6.57
C ASN A 77 1.24 -13.42 6.57
N LYS A 78 1.54 -12.23 7.13
CA LYS A 78 0.59 -11.10 7.21
C LYS A 78 0.04 -10.67 5.85
N TRP A 79 0.83 -10.79 4.77
CA TRP A 79 0.41 -10.43 3.41
C TRP A 79 -0.64 -11.39 2.85
N LEU A 80 -0.49 -12.69 3.13
CA LEU A 80 -1.49 -13.70 2.80
C LEU A 80 -2.79 -13.47 3.57
N GLN A 81 -2.69 -13.17 4.87
CA GLN A 81 -3.86 -12.83 5.69
C GLN A 81 -4.56 -11.58 5.15
N MET A 82 -3.79 -10.53 4.82
CA MET A 82 -4.32 -9.32 4.21
C MET A 82 -5.03 -9.60 2.88
N ASN A 83 -4.46 -10.44 2.03
CA ASN A 83 -5.11 -10.86 0.79
C ASN A 83 -6.46 -11.55 1.06
N ARG A 84 -6.55 -12.39 2.09
CA ARG A 84 -7.80 -13.05 2.50
C ARG A 84 -8.83 -12.00 2.94
N VAL A 85 -8.46 -11.12 3.87
CA VAL A 85 -9.31 -10.03 4.39
C VAL A 85 -9.83 -9.14 3.25
N MET A 86 -8.95 -8.76 2.32
CA MET A 86 -9.33 -7.94 1.16
C MET A 86 -10.34 -8.64 0.24
N ASN A 87 -10.18 -9.95 0.03
CA ASN A 87 -11.07 -10.72 -0.84
C ASN A 87 -12.39 -11.12 -0.16
N GLU A 88 -12.36 -11.35 1.14
CA GLU A 88 -13.53 -11.69 1.96
C GLU A 88 -14.47 -10.49 2.09
N HIS A 89 -13.95 -9.35 2.55
CA HIS A 89 -14.76 -8.14 2.73
C HIS A 89 -14.96 -7.33 1.44
N LYS A 90 -14.35 -7.77 0.33
CA LYS A 90 -14.34 -7.10 -0.98
C LYS A 90 -13.78 -5.68 -0.88
N LEU A 91 -12.66 -5.51 -0.17
CA LEU A 91 -11.93 -4.25 -0.07
C LEU A 91 -11.20 -3.99 -1.39
N GLY A 92 -11.53 -2.88 -2.03
CA GLY A 92 -10.86 -2.45 -3.26
C GLY A 92 -9.53 -1.79 -2.97
N ILE A 93 -9.50 -0.93 -1.94
CA ILE A 93 -8.32 -0.18 -1.50
C ILE A 93 -8.14 -0.44 -0.01
N THR A 94 -6.91 -0.69 0.42
CA THR A 94 -6.57 -0.84 1.83
C THR A 94 -5.35 0.00 2.16
N ILE A 95 -5.51 0.90 3.12
CA ILE A 95 -4.42 1.69 3.69
C ILE A 95 -3.74 0.84 4.76
N ILE A 96 -2.42 0.75 4.68
CA ILE A 96 -1.60 0.06 5.66
C ILE A 96 -0.69 1.06 6.34
N CYS A 97 -0.76 1.09 7.67
CA CYS A 97 0.18 1.80 8.52
C CYS A 97 1.20 0.82 9.11
N GLU A 98 2.39 1.34 9.42
CA GLU A 98 3.53 0.55 9.94
C GLU A 98 3.84 -0.62 9.00
N ALA A 99 3.90 -0.30 7.71
CA ALA A 99 4.14 -1.29 6.67
C ALA A 99 5.59 -1.82 6.68
N HIS A 100 6.55 -1.00 7.17
CA HIS A 100 8.00 -1.23 7.13
C HIS A 100 8.51 -1.76 5.79
N LEU A 101 7.92 -1.27 4.70
CA LEU A 101 8.26 -1.74 3.37
C LEU A 101 9.53 -1.08 2.86
N GLU A 102 10.42 -1.92 2.34
CA GLU A 102 11.56 -1.53 1.52
C GLU A 102 11.38 -2.00 0.07
N ASP A 103 12.14 -1.41 -0.85
CA ASP A 103 12.05 -1.70 -2.28
C ASP A 103 12.26 -3.18 -2.63
N ALA A 104 13.16 -3.86 -1.92
CA ALA A 104 13.38 -5.31 -2.10
C ALA A 104 12.18 -6.14 -1.64
N ARG A 105 11.54 -5.71 -0.55
CA ARG A 105 10.38 -6.38 0.03
C ARG A 105 9.12 -6.15 -0.79
N ALA A 106 8.87 -4.91 -1.20
CA ALA A 106 7.76 -4.57 -2.10
C ALA A 106 7.83 -5.36 -3.40
N ARG A 107 9.04 -5.48 -4.00
CA ARG A 107 9.27 -6.35 -5.17
C ARG A 107 8.95 -7.82 -4.92
N SER A 108 9.25 -8.32 -3.72
CA SER A 108 8.95 -9.69 -3.33
C SER A 108 7.45 -9.93 -3.18
N ILE A 109 6.72 -8.99 -2.55
CA ILE A 109 5.26 -9.02 -2.44
C ILE A 109 4.62 -8.93 -3.82
N ASP A 110 5.08 -8.01 -4.66
CA ASP A 110 4.60 -7.86 -6.03
C ASP A 110 4.85 -9.13 -6.84
N ARG A 111 6.00 -9.81 -6.67
CA ARG A 111 6.24 -11.08 -7.37
C ARG A 111 5.24 -12.17 -6.97
N VAL A 112 4.97 -12.32 -5.67
CA VAL A 112 4.06 -13.37 -5.16
C VAL A 112 2.60 -13.05 -5.49
N PHE A 113 2.20 -11.79 -5.37
CA PHE A 113 0.80 -11.38 -5.48
C PHE A 113 0.50 -10.51 -6.72
N ALA A 114 1.39 -10.47 -7.72
CA ALA A 114 1.29 -9.65 -8.94
C ALA A 114 -0.06 -9.75 -9.66
N ARG A 115 -0.72 -10.91 -9.57
CA ARG A 115 -2.02 -11.15 -10.23
C ARG A 115 -3.19 -10.59 -9.43
N GLN A 116 -3.07 -10.48 -8.11
CA GLN A 116 -4.18 -10.23 -7.18
C GLN A 116 -4.13 -8.83 -6.57
N MET A 117 -2.93 -8.33 -6.23
CA MET A 117 -2.79 -7.00 -5.64
C MET A 117 -1.67 -6.18 -6.28
N ALA A 118 -1.76 -4.86 -6.13
CA ALA A 118 -0.66 -3.93 -6.34
C ALA A 118 -0.37 -3.22 -5.02
N VAL A 119 0.92 -3.04 -4.72
CA VAL A 119 1.36 -2.26 -3.56
C VAL A 119 1.98 -0.95 -4.02
N ARG A 120 1.60 0.13 -3.35
CA ARG A 120 2.23 1.44 -3.44
C ARG A 120 2.57 1.87 -2.03
N PHE A 121 3.77 2.38 -1.80
CA PHE A 121 4.18 2.72 -0.44
C PHE A 121 5.03 3.98 -0.41
N SER A 122 5.06 4.58 0.76
CA SER A 122 5.82 5.75 1.14
C SER A 122 6.58 5.40 2.42
N ARG A 123 7.88 5.70 2.45
CA ARG A 123 8.76 5.40 3.58
C ARG A 123 9.57 6.63 3.96
N ASN A 124 9.91 6.74 5.24
CA ASN A 124 10.84 7.76 5.70
C ASN A 124 12.26 7.15 5.77
N ALA A 125 13.19 7.65 4.94
CA ALA A 125 14.56 7.16 4.93
C ALA A 125 15.33 7.41 6.25
N ARG A 126 14.86 8.36 7.07
CA ARG A 126 15.53 8.75 8.33
C ARG A 126 15.13 7.89 9.53
N THR A 127 14.00 7.20 9.47
CA THR A 127 13.46 6.38 10.58
C THR A 127 13.17 4.97 10.06
N SER A 128 14.08 4.03 10.30
CA SER A 128 14.00 2.68 9.72
C SER A 128 12.83 1.83 10.27
N ASN A 129 12.38 2.08 11.50
CA ASN A 129 11.64 1.05 12.24
C ASN A 129 10.24 1.47 12.72
N ALA A 130 9.72 2.65 12.38
CA ALA A 130 8.41 3.11 12.89
C ALA A 130 7.50 3.82 11.86
N ASP A 131 8.07 4.30 10.75
CA ASP A 131 7.36 5.15 9.80
C ASP A 131 7.21 4.44 8.44
N GLY A 132 5.99 4.39 7.94
CA GLY A 132 5.70 3.79 6.66
C GLY A 132 4.20 3.63 6.44
N ILE A 133 3.74 4.10 5.29
CA ILE A 133 2.36 3.98 4.85
C ILE A 133 2.31 3.33 3.47
N ALA A 134 1.35 2.44 3.25
CA ALA A 134 1.17 1.78 1.97
C ALA A 134 -0.31 1.71 1.58
N PHE A 135 -0.57 1.73 0.28
CA PHE A 135 -1.83 1.31 -0.29
C PHE A 135 -1.67 -0.08 -0.90
N ILE A 136 -2.56 -0.99 -0.51
CA ILE A 136 -2.79 -2.23 -1.23
C ILE A 136 -4.07 -2.09 -2.05
N LEU A 137 -3.98 -2.48 -3.31
CA LEU A 137 -5.06 -2.37 -4.28
C LEU A 137 -5.46 -3.76 -4.75
N ASN A 138 -6.73 -4.11 -4.60
CA ASN A 138 -7.26 -5.37 -5.13
C ASN A 138 -7.46 -5.26 -6.64
N LYS A 139 -6.61 -5.92 -7.44
CA LYS A 139 -6.66 -5.88 -8.92
C LYS A 139 -7.93 -6.48 -9.51
N SER A 140 -8.69 -7.25 -8.74
CA SER A 140 -9.99 -7.78 -9.17
C SER A 140 -11.12 -6.75 -9.03
N LEU A 141 -10.95 -5.75 -8.16
CA LEU A 141 -11.99 -4.77 -7.82
C LEU A 141 -11.66 -3.35 -8.29
N VAL A 142 -10.38 -3.02 -8.44
CA VAL A 142 -9.90 -1.68 -8.82
C VAL A 142 -9.07 -1.77 -10.10
N ASP A 143 -9.22 -0.76 -10.96
CA ASP A 143 -8.35 -0.59 -12.11
C ASP A 143 -7.03 0.04 -11.69
N THR A 144 -5.96 -0.74 -11.71
CA THR A 144 -4.63 -0.28 -11.31
C THR A 144 -3.86 0.45 -12.40
N SER A 145 -4.41 0.56 -13.62
CA SER A 145 -3.72 1.20 -14.75
C SER A 145 -3.72 2.72 -14.69
N SER A 146 -4.71 3.31 -14.02
CA SER A 146 -4.92 4.76 -13.93
C SER A 146 -4.56 5.34 -12.56
N ILE A 147 -3.78 4.60 -11.77
CA ILE A 147 -3.45 4.99 -10.40
C ILE A 147 -2.26 5.94 -10.40
N VAL A 148 -2.47 7.10 -9.79
CA VAL A 148 -1.42 8.09 -9.49
C VAL A 148 -1.25 8.13 -7.98
N THR A 149 -0.01 8.22 -7.52
CA THR A 149 0.27 8.34 -6.08
C THR A 149 1.18 9.52 -5.84
N LYS A 150 0.87 10.32 -4.81
CA LYS A 150 1.69 11.46 -4.39
C LYS A 150 2.04 11.33 -2.91
N GLU A 151 3.32 11.40 -2.61
CA GLU A 151 3.83 11.47 -1.24
C GLU A 151 3.75 12.92 -0.75
N ILE A 152 2.99 13.15 0.32
CA ILE A 152 2.82 14.49 0.92
C ILE A 152 3.80 14.66 2.07
N ILE A 153 3.95 13.62 2.90
CA ILE A 153 4.92 13.58 3.99
C ILE A 153 5.53 12.18 4.01
N PRO A 154 6.85 12.05 3.80
CA PRO A 154 7.49 10.74 3.73
C PRO A 154 7.20 9.86 4.93
N GLY A 155 6.69 8.66 4.67
CA GLY A 155 6.30 7.66 5.67
C GLY A 155 5.06 7.99 6.51
N ARG A 156 4.39 9.13 6.30
CA ARG A 156 3.28 9.59 7.15
C ARG A 156 2.00 9.94 6.42
N ALA A 157 2.10 10.62 5.27
CA ALA A 157 0.95 11.05 4.49
C ALA A 157 1.17 10.74 3.01
N PHE A 158 0.27 9.92 2.46
CA PHE A 158 0.38 9.40 1.10
C PHE A 158 -0.99 9.43 0.43
N VAL A 159 -1.06 10.04 -0.74
CA VAL A 159 -2.30 10.19 -1.51
C VAL A 159 -2.29 9.20 -2.67
N LEU A 160 -3.44 8.57 -2.88
CA LEU A 160 -3.71 7.73 -4.04
C LEU A 160 -4.91 8.29 -4.80
N GLU A 161 -4.73 8.50 -6.10
CA GLU A 161 -5.78 8.94 -7.01
C GLU A 161 -6.09 7.83 -8.00
N THR A 162 -7.38 7.55 -8.21
CA THR A 162 -7.85 6.53 -9.14
C THR A 162 -9.15 6.96 -9.78
N LYS A 163 -9.44 6.44 -10.98
CA LYS A 163 -10.75 6.63 -11.61
C LYS A 163 -11.76 5.66 -10.99
N GLN A 164 -12.86 6.18 -10.46
CA GLN A 164 -14.05 5.40 -10.12
C GLN A 164 -15.01 5.47 -11.31
N HIS A 165 -15.65 4.34 -11.65
CA HIS A 165 -16.55 4.13 -12.79
C HIS A 165 -17.21 5.41 -13.36
N ASN A 166 -16.86 5.84 -14.59
CA ASN A 166 -17.38 7.02 -15.32
C ASN A 166 -17.64 8.28 -14.46
N SER A 167 -16.98 8.40 -13.31
CA SER A 167 -17.23 9.42 -12.30
C SER A 167 -15.99 10.30 -12.15
N ALA A 168 -16.12 11.32 -11.30
CA ALA A 168 -14.99 12.12 -10.86
C ALA A 168 -13.85 11.24 -10.32
N PRO A 169 -12.58 11.68 -10.42
CA PRO A 169 -11.46 10.98 -9.81
C PRO A 169 -11.69 10.84 -8.30
N LEU A 170 -11.35 9.67 -7.76
CA LEU A 170 -11.37 9.38 -6.34
C LEU A 170 -9.95 9.58 -5.79
N SER A 171 -9.79 10.54 -4.89
CA SER A 171 -8.54 10.77 -4.16
C SER A 171 -8.68 10.25 -2.72
N VAL A 172 -7.77 9.36 -2.32
CA VAL A 172 -7.72 8.74 -1.00
C VAL A 172 -6.45 9.20 -0.30
N LEU A 173 -6.59 9.90 0.82
CA LEU A 173 -5.48 10.28 1.68
C LEU A 173 -5.27 9.23 2.77
N GLY A 174 -4.13 8.57 2.76
CA GLY A 174 -3.62 7.83 3.89
C GLY A 174 -2.84 8.76 4.81
N ASP A 175 -3.26 8.90 6.07
CA ASP A 175 -2.54 9.65 7.11
C ASP A 175 -2.37 8.75 8.33
N LYS A 176 -1.12 8.47 8.72
CA LYS A 176 -0.82 7.58 9.85
C LYS A 176 -1.41 8.12 11.15
N ILE A 177 -1.29 9.43 11.41
CA ILE A 177 -1.74 10.05 12.65
C ILE A 177 -3.26 9.96 12.76
N LEU A 178 -3.97 10.21 11.66
CA LEU A 178 -5.42 10.07 11.63
C LEU A 178 -5.85 8.60 11.80
N THR A 179 -5.14 7.67 11.15
CA THR A 179 -5.45 6.24 11.24
C THR A 179 -5.26 5.72 12.67
N ASP A 180 -4.13 6.05 13.31
CA ASP A 180 -3.85 5.66 14.69
C ASP A 180 -4.87 6.25 15.67
N PHE A 181 -5.33 7.48 15.42
CA PHE A 181 -6.40 8.11 16.18
C PHE A 181 -7.73 7.36 16.03
N ILE A 182 -8.15 7.06 14.79
CA ILE A 182 -9.38 6.31 14.50
C ILE A 182 -9.35 4.94 15.19
N CYS A 183 -8.23 4.22 15.12
CA CYS A 183 -8.09 2.92 15.77
C CYS A 183 -8.25 3.02 17.30
N ARG A 184 -7.62 4.02 17.93
CA ARG A 184 -7.72 4.24 19.38
C ARG A 184 -9.14 4.60 19.80
N GLU A 185 -9.77 5.51 19.07
CA GLU A 185 -11.16 5.92 19.31
C GLU A 185 -12.13 4.77 19.08
N GLY A 186 -11.85 3.89 18.12
CA GLY A 186 -12.65 2.70 17.85
C GLY A 186 -12.62 1.70 19.01
N ILE A 187 -11.44 1.45 19.59
CA ILE A 187 -11.30 0.60 20.78
C ILE A 187 -12.06 1.22 21.96
N SER A 188 -11.91 2.53 22.19
CA SER A 188 -12.64 3.25 23.23
C SER A 188 -14.17 3.13 23.05
N LEU A 189 -14.66 3.31 21.82
CA LEU A 189 -16.06 3.15 21.50
C LEU A 189 -16.58 1.73 21.80
N VAL A 190 -15.84 0.68 21.41
CA VAL A 190 -16.26 -0.72 21.68
C VAL A 190 -16.40 -0.96 23.18
N ASN A 191 -15.40 -0.57 23.97
CA ASN A 191 -15.45 -0.72 25.43
C ASN A 191 -16.66 0.03 26.05
N ASN A 192 -16.95 1.24 25.55
CA ASN A 192 -18.09 2.02 26.03
C ASN A 192 -19.44 1.40 25.63
N LEU A 193 -19.53 0.83 24.42
CA LEU A 193 -20.74 0.14 23.97
C LEU A 193 -21.00 -1.14 24.77
N GLU A 194 -19.95 -1.90 25.08
CA GLU A 194 -20.03 -3.08 25.96
C GLU A 194 -20.55 -2.67 27.35
N ALA A 195 -19.97 -1.62 27.95
CA ALA A 195 -20.42 -1.10 29.24
C ALA A 195 -21.88 -0.62 29.23
N VAL A 196 -22.35 0.01 28.14
CA VAL A 196 -23.77 0.39 28.00
C VAL A 196 -24.66 -0.84 27.89
N SER A 197 -24.24 -1.85 27.13
CA SER A 197 -25.03 -3.08 26.93
C SER A 197 -25.26 -3.87 28.23
N GLU A 198 -24.28 -3.85 29.14
CA GLU A 198 -24.38 -4.48 30.45
C GLU A 198 -25.33 -3.71 31.39
N ASN A 199 -25.39 -2.38 31.27
CA ASN A 199 -26.18 -1.51 32.15
C ASN A 199 -27.62 -1.25 31.67
N ASP A 200 -27.89 -1.39 30.37
CA ASP A 200 -29.19 -1.08 29.76
C ASP A 200 -30.34 -1.98 30.28
N ALA A 201 -30.02 -3.13 30.87
CA ALA A 201 -30.99 -3.98 31.54
C ALA A 201 -31.54 -3.38 32.85
N VAL A 202 -30.77 -2.48 33.50
CA VAL A 202 -31.06 -1.99 34.85
C VAL A 202 -31.35 -0.48 34.88
N ASN A 203 -30.70 0.33 34.02
CA ASN A 203 -30.79 1.79 34.14
C ASN A 203 -30.62 2.52 32.78
N ARG A 204 -31.70 2.56 31.98
CA ARG A 204 -31.70 3.24 30.68
C ARG A 204 -31.43 4.75 30.84
N ASN A 205 -30.29 5.21 30.34
CA ASN A 205 -29.94 6.64 30.36
C ASN A 205 -30.16 7.25 28.95
N PRO A 206 -31.11 8.19 28.77
CA PRO A 206 -31.36 8.81 27.48
C PRO A 206 -30.16 9.61 26.94
N ASN A 207 -29.32 10.12 27.84
CA ASN A 207 -28.15 10.92 27.49
C ASN A 207 -26.88 10.08 27.29
N HIS A 208 -26.93 8.78 27.58
CA HIS A 208 -25.77 7.89 27.48
C HIS A 208 -26.19 6.55 26.89
N ASN A 209 -26.37 6.53 25.57
CA ASN A 209 -26.79 5.36 24.81
C ASN A 209 -25.85 5.12 23.61
N ALA A 210 -25.97 3.95 22.99
CA ALA A 210 -25.14 3.54 21.86
C ALA A 210 -25.15 4.53 20.68
N GLN A 211 -26.29 5.19 20.42
CA GLN A 211 -26.41 6.15 19.32
C GLN A 211 -25.62 7.43 19.62
N MET A 212 -25.67 7.91 20.86
CA MET A 212 -24.88 9.07 21.30
C MET A 212 -23.39 8.78 21.26
N LEU A 213 -22.96 7.62 21.76
CA LEU A 213 -21.56 7.18 21.68
C LEU A 213 -21.06 7.10 20.24
N TRP A 214 -21.87 6.55 19.33
CA TRP A 214 -21.54 6.49 17.90
C TRP A 214 -21.47 7.87 17.25
N LYS A 215 -22.39 8.78 17.61
CA LYS A 215 -22.39 10.16 17.14
C LYS A 215 -21.10 10.86 17.57
N GLU A 216 -20.77 10.82 18.86
CA GLU A 216 -19.56 11.44 19.40
C GLU A 216 -18.28 10.89 18.77
N PHE A 217 -18.19 9.57 18.59
CA PHE A 217 -17.08 8.93 17.90
C PHE A 217 -16.88 9.49 16.49
N LYS A 218 -17.96 9.60 15.70
CA LYS A 218 -17.90 10.19 14.35
C LYS A 218 -17.50 11.67 14.39
N ASP A 219 -18.06 12.43 15.32
CA ASP A 219 -17.76 13.86 15.48
C ASP A 219 -16.26 14.06 15.79
N ARG A 220 -15.68 13.24 16.68
CA ARG A 220 -14.23 13.26 16.99
C ARG A 220 -13.36 12.90 15.80
N ILE A 221 -13.74 11.88 15.01
CA ILE A 221 -13.02 11.52 13.77
C ILE A 221 -13.08 12.67 12.76
N TYR A 222 -14.26 13.28 12.60
CA TYR A 222 -14.45 14.36 11.65
C TYR A 222 -13.58 15.57 11.99
N GLU A 223 -13.57 15.99 13.25
CA GLU A 223 -12.73 17.11 13.69
C GLU A 223 -11.23 16.80 13.55
N LYS A 224 -10.80 15.59 13.93
CA LYS A 224 -9.40 15.18 13.71
C LYS A 224 -9.05 15.15 12.23
N GLY A 225 -9.95 14.65 11.39
CA GLY A 225 -9.80 14.65 9.93
C GLY A 225 -9.62 16.05 9.38
N ARG A 226 -10.42 17.02 9.83
CA ARG A 226 -10.29 18.44 9.44
C ARG A 226 -8.96 19.05 9.88
N GLU A 227 -8.53 18.80 11.11
CA GLU A 227 -7.22 19.26 11.62
C GLU A 227 -6.08 18.74 10.73
N ARG A 228 -6.10 17.44 10.42
CA ARG A 228 -5.08 16.78 9.60
C ARG A 228 -5.12 17.23 8.13
N ALA A 229 -6.31 17.45 7.59
CA ALA A 229 -6.50 17.99 6.25
C ALA A 229 -5.87 19.39 6.13
N LYS A 230 -6.05 20.27 7.12
CA LYS A 230 -5.42 21.61 7.12
C LYS A 230 -3.90 21.51 7.00
N VAL A 231 -3.26 20.63 7.78
CA VAL A 231 -1.80 20.43 7.72
C VAL A 231 -1.35 19.97 6.33
N SER A 232 -2.07 19.02 5.74
CA SER A 232 -1.72 18.46 4.42
C SER A 232 -1.97 19.48 3.29
N VAL A 233 -3.10 20.19 3.33
CA VAL A 233 -3.48 21.21 2.36
C VAL A 233 -2.49 22.38 2.39
N SER A 234 -2.08 22.84 3.58
CA SER A 234 -1.09 23.92 3.69
C SER A 234 0.25 23.54 3.03
N LYS A 235 0.70 22.29 3.18
CA LYS A 235 1.93 21.83 2.50
C LYS A 235 1.79 21.82 0.99
N ILE A 236 0.67 21.30 0.48
CA ILE A 236 0.39 21.27 -0.96
C ILE A 236 0.33 22.69 -1.52
N LYS A 237 -0.29 23.63 -0.81
CA LYS A 237 -0.35 25.04 -1.23
C LYS A 237 1.02 25.68 -1.31
N ASN A 238 1.88 25.43 -0.32
CA ASN A 238 3.26 25.94 -0.34
C ASN A 238 4.06 25.38 -1.52
N GLU A 239 3.92 24.08 -1.79
CA GLU A 239 4.56 23.42 -2.93
C GLU A 239 4.07 23.98 -4.28
N ILE A 240 2.76 24.24 -4.41
CA ILE A 240 2.20 24.89 -5.61
C ILE A 240 2.82 26.28 -5.80
N ALA A 241 2.87 27.10 -4.75
CA ALA A 241 3.42 28.45 -4.83
C ALA A 241 4.92 28.47 -5.20
N GLU A 242 5.69 27.50 -4.68
CA GLU A 242 7.11 27.32 -5.02
C GLU A 242 7.28 26.95 -6.50
N LEU A 243 6.50 25.97 -7.00
CA LEU A 243 6.54 25.55 -8.40
C LEU A 243 6.08 26.65 -9.37
N GLU A 244 5.10 27.46 -8.98
CA GLU A 244 4.66 28.62 -9.77
C GLU A 244 5.77 29.68 -9.88
N ALA A 245 6.51 29.94 -8.79
CA ALA A 245 7.64 30.86 -8.80
C ALA A 245 8.83 30.34 -9.65
N ASP A 246 9.09 29.03 -9.61
CA ASP A 246 10.12 28.40 -10.43
C ASP A 246 9.77 28.47 -11.93
N LEU A 247 8.51 28.25 -12.29
CA LEU A 247 8.04 28.37 -13.68
C LEU A 247 8.20 29.81 -14.20
N GLU A 248 7.85 30.82 -13.39
CA GLU A 248 8.02 32.22 -13.78
C GLU A 248 9.50 32.55 -14.02
N THR A 249 10.38 32.04 -13.16
CA THR A 249 11.84 32.23 -13.30
C THR A 249 12.38 31.59 -14.58
N ILE A 250 11.90 30.39 -14.95
CA ILE A 250 12.29 29.71 -16.19
C ILE A 250 11.80 30.49 -17.42
N LEU A 251 10.54 30.95 -17.40
CA LEU A 251 9.95 31.72 -18.49
C LEU A 251 10.69 33.05 -18.71
N ASP A 252 11.04 33.75 -17.64
CA ASP A 252 11.84 34.98 -17.71
C ASP A 252 13.24 34.76 -18.29
N ASN A 253 13.89 33.66 -17.89
CA ASN A 253 15.22 33.31 -18.40
C ASN A 253 15.19 32.95 -19.89
N ASP A 254 14.18 32.21 -20.34
CA ASP A 254 14.01 31.88 -21.75
C ASP A 254 13.71 33.14 -22.57
N GLN A 255 12.84 34.03 -22.10
CA GLN A 255 12.59 35.31 -22.77
C GLN A 255 13.86 36.16 -22.90
N LYS A 256 14.70 36.22 -21.86
CA LYS A 256 16.01 36.90 -21.92
C LYS A 256 16.93 36.27 -22.96
N ARG A 257 17.05 34.94 -22.99
CA ARG A 257 17.84 34.21 -23.99
C ARG A 257 17.41 34.51 -25.43
N PHE A 258 16.10 34.56 -25.70
CA PHE A 258 15.59 34.91 -27.03
C PHE A 258 15.93 36.35 -27.41
N ARG A 259 15.80 37.32 -26.49
CA ARG A 259 16.17 38.72 -26.74
C ARG A 259 17.67 38.88 -27.06
N ASP A 260 18.52 38.16 -26.34
CA ASP A 260 19.98 38.23 -26.55
C ASP A 260 20.41 37.56 -27.85
N THR A 261 19.79 36.44 -28.22
CA THR A 261 20.03 35.78 -29.52
C THR A 261 19.63 36.68 -30.69
N GLY A 262 18.49 37.37 -30.59
CA GLY A 262 18.04 38.33 -31.61
C GLY A 262 18.95 39.56 -31.74
N LYS A 263 19.46 40.08 -30.62
CA LYS A 263 20.46 41.17 -30.64
C LYS A 263 21.77 40.73 -31.28
N ASN A 264 22.27 39.54 -30.93
CA ASN A 264 23.50 38.99 -31.50
C ASN A 264 23.39 38.73 -33.01
N ALA A 265 22.22 38.27 -33.49
CA ALA A 265 21.97 38.09 -34.92
C ALA A 265 22.01 39.42 -35.70
N ARG A 266 21.43 40.50 -35.14
CA ARG A 266 21.50 41.84 -35.75
C ARG A 266 22.92 42.41 -35.78
N ILE A 267 23.70 42.19 -34.73
CA ILE A 267 25.10 42.63 -34.67
C ILE A 267 25.93 41.89 -35.73
N ARG A 268 25.76 40.57 -35.88
CA ARG A 268 26.44 39.79 -36.93
C ARG A 268 26.10 40.30 -38.33
N HIS A 269 24.82 40.49 -38.65
CA HIS A 269 24.40 41.02 -39.95
C HIS A 269 24.97 42.41 -40.25
N LYS A 270 25.11 43.27 -39.22
CA LYS A 270 25.69 44.61 -39.39
C LYS A 270 27.19 44.54 -39.66
N LEU A 271 27.92 43.69 -38.93
CA LEU A 271 29.36 43.46 -39.15
C LEU A 271 29.63 42.83 -40.51
N GLU A 272 28.82 41.86 -40.94
CA GLU A 272 28.92 41.26 -42.28
C GLU A 272 28.67 42.29 -43.38
N ALA A 273 27.71 43.20 -43.19
CA ALA A 273 27.43 44.28 -44.15
C ALA A 273 28.57 45.33 -44.21
N GLU A 274 29.17 45.69 -43.07
CA GLU A 274 30.33 46.60 -43.04
C GLU A 274 31.55 45.96 -43.73
N VAL A 275 31.83 44.67 -43.47
CA VAL A 275 32.93 43.94 -44.14
C VAL A 275 32.73 43.85 -45.66
N ILE A 276 31.50 43.65 -46.14
CA ILE A 276 31.22 43.61 -47.59
C ILE A 276 31.41 44.98 -48.25
N SER A 277 31.29 46.09 -47.51
CA SER A 277 31.45 47.45 -48.06
C SER A 277 32.90 47.93 -48.18
N GLU A 278 33.84 47.24 -47.53
CA GLU A 278 35.28 47.55 -47.59
C GLU A 278 36.05 46.83 -48.72
N TYR A 279 35.38 45.94 -49.47
CA TYR A 279 35.92 45.25 -50.65
C TYR A 279 35.24 45.72 -51.93
#